data_AF-A0A846GGH2-F1
#
_entry.id   AF-A0A846GGH2-F1
#
_cell.length_a   1.000
_cell.length_b   1.000
_cell.length_c   1.000
_cell.angle_alpha   90.00
_cell.angle_beta   90.00
_cell.angle_gamma   90.00
#
_symmetry.space_group_name_H-M   'P 1'
#
loop_
_entity.id
_entity.type
_entity.pdbx_description
1 polymer ?
#
loop_
_entity_poly.entity_id
_entity_poly.type
_entity_poly.pdbx_seq_one_letter_code
_entity_poly.pdbx_strand_id
1 'polypeptide(L)'
;MSPQTPNNQPRNTNSATNTLVPPSIDRFLICGLGSLGQHCVAALKQFGVIVNAIDLIQPQHWEISDLSSQLNQLIIGDAREPGILRQGQVQQCRAILIITSNERINLAIALAARLINPQIRLVVRSAKENLNQLLDKQLGNYVAFEPTELPAPAFAVAALES
;
A
#
# COMPACT_ATOMS: atom_id res chain seq x y z
N MET A 1 -69.40 -21.61 21.85
CA MET A 1 -68.30 -20.73 22.31
C MET A 1 -67.18 -20.80 21.29
N SER A 2 -67.01 -19.74 20.49
CA SER A 2 -65.84 -19.50 19.60
C SER A 2 -64.59 -19.23 20.48
N PRO A 3 -63.30 -19.24 20.00
CA PRO A 3 -62.83 -18.49 18.81
C PRO A 3 -61.60 -19.02 18.00
N GLN A 4 -61.46 -18.46 16.78
CA GLN A 4 -60.26 -17.96 16.05
C GLN A 4 -59.02 -18.83 15.67
N THR A 5 -58.62 -18.61 14.40
CA THR A 5 -57.44 -18.91 13.53
C THR A 5 -56.03 -18.67 14.13
N PRO A 6 -54.84 -19.03 13.53
CA PRO A 6 -54.53 -19.08 12.08
C PRO A 6 -53.44 -20.06 11.52
N ASN A 7 -53.41 -20.07 10.18
CA ASN A 7 -52.32 -20.26 9.21
C ASN A 7 -50.85 -20.26 9.72
N ASN A 8 -50.02 -21.23 9.30
CA ASN A 8 -48.58 -21.00 9.09
C ASN A 8 -47.88 -22.12 8.28
N GLN A 9 -47.47 -21.79 7.05
CA GLN A 9 -46.46 -22.49 6.26
C GLN A 9 -45.07 -22.42 6.93
N PRO A 10 -44.24 -23.47 6.90
CA PRO A 10 -42.85 -23.36 7.29
C PRO A 10 -42.02 -22.68 6.19
N ARG A 11 -41.73 -21.41 6.48
CA ARG A 11 -40.53 -20.59 6.21
C ARG A 11 -39.39 -21.24 5.40
N ASN A 12 -39.07 -20.58 4.29
CA ASN A 12 -37.77 -20.59 3.62
C ASN A 12 -36.65 -20.15 4.58
N THR A 13 -35.54 -20.89 4.65
CA THR A 13 -34.26 -20.35 5.16
C THR A 13 -33.13 -20.79 4.25
N ASN A 14 -32.80 -19.92 3.30
CA ASN A 14 -31.55 -19.89 2.55
C ASN A 14 -30.35 -20.12 3.49
N SER A 15 -29.65 -21.24 3.29
CA SER A 15 -28.35 -21.49 3.89
C SER A 15 -27.29 -20.70 3.10
N ALA A 16 -27.14 -19.42 3.41
CA ALA A 16 -26.00 -18.64 2.98
C ALA A 16 -24.77 -19.10 3.80
N THR A 17 -23.86 -19.82 3.15
CA THR A 17 -22.52 -20.11 3.65
C THR A 17 -21.79 -18.79 3.90
N ASN A 18 -21.71 -18.38 5.17
CA ASN A 18 -20.87 -17.28 5.60
C ASN A 18 -19.41 -17.76 5.55
N THR A 19 -18.76 -17.59 4.40
CA THR A 19 -17.33 -17.82 4.29
C THR A 19 -16.64 -16.76 5.14
N LEU A 20 -16.21 -17.14 6.34
CA LEU A 20 -15.37 -16.33 7.20
C LEU A 20 -14.03 -16.12 6.47
N VAL A 21 -13.93 -15.06 5.69
CA VAL A 21 -12.64 -14.57 5.18
C VAL A 21 -11.89 -14.08 6.42
N PRO A 22 -10.75 -14.69 6.80
CA PRO A 22 -9.96 -14.19 7.91
C PRO A 22 -9.57 -12.73 7.63
N PRO A 23 -9.44 -11.87 8.65
CA PRO A 23 -9.01 -10.48 8.43
C PRO A 23 -7.67 -10.52 7.69
N SER A 24 -7.66 -10.02 6.46
CA SER A 24 -6.44 -9.93 5.66
C SER A 24 -5.53 -8.91 6.32
N ILE A 25 -4.35 -9.35 6.78
CA ILE A 25 -3.31 -8.43 7.25
C ILE A 25 -2.91 -7.56 6.08
N ASP A 26 -3.00 -6.24 6.26
CA ASP A 26 -2.65 -5.29 5.21
C ASP A 26 -1.18 -5.41 4.81
N ARG A 27 -0.94 -5.27 3.51
CA ARG A 27 0.39 -5.38 2.90
C ARG A 27 0.76 -4.08 2.22
N PHE A 28 1.97 -3.62 2.49
CA PHE A 28 2.54 -2.41 1.95
C PHE A 28 3.84 -2.71 1.23
N LEU A 29 4.06 -2.01 0.13
CA LEU A 29 5.32 -2.03 -0.61
C LEU A 29 5.99 -0.67 -0.54
N ILE A 30 7.25 -0.63 -0.15
CA ILE A 30 8.05 0.59 -0.13
C ILE A 30 9.11 0.54 -1.23
N CYS A 31 9.14 1.55 -2.09
CA CYS A 31 10.17 1.73 -3.11
C CYS A 31 11.10 2.88 -2.72
N GLY A 32 12.34 2.55 -2.38
CA GLY A 32 13.37 3.44 -1.87
C GLY A 32 13.50 3.38 -0.34
N LEU A 33 14.68 3.00 0.13
CA LEU A 33 15.08 2.86 1.54
C LEU A 33 16.18 3.86 1.92
N GLY A 34 16.13 5.06 1.34
CA GLY A 34 16.79 6.23 1.95
C GLY A 34 16.14 6.61 3.28
N SER A 35 16.61 7.71 3.89
CA SER A 35 16.12 8.17 5.21
C SER A 35 14.59 8.14 5.36
N LEU A 36 13.86 8.81 4.46
CA LEU A 36 12.39 8.85 4.50
C LEU A 36 11.77 7.45 4.44
N GLY A 37 12.27 6.57 3.56
CA GLY A 37 11.70 5.23 3.41
C GLY A 37 11.94 4.34 4.60
N GLN A 38 13.10 4.46 5.24
CA GLN A 38 13.37 3.75 6.48
C GLN A 38 12.39 4.14 7.59
N HIS A 39 12.14 5.44 7.76
CA HIS A 39 11.17 5.93 8.73
C HIS A 39 9.72 5.54 8.38
N CYS A 40 9.35 5.49 7.10
CA CYS A 40 8.04 4.96 6.68
C CYS A 40 7.88 3.47 7.03
N VAL A 41 8.91 2.65 6.83
CA VAL A 41 8.89 1.23 7.25
C VAL A 41 8.64 1.14 8.75
N ALA A 42 9.42 1.87 9.55
CA ALA A 42 9.31 1.85 11.02
C ALA A 42 7.93 2.30 11.49
N ALA A 43 7.37 3.36 10.90
CA ALA A 43 6.04 3.86 11.23
C ALA A 43 4.94 2.84 10.86
N LEU A 44 4.97 2.27 9.65
CA LEU A 44 3.99 1.26 9.25
C LEU A 44 4.05 0.01 10.15
N LYS A 45 5.25 -0.41 10.54
CA LYS A 45 5.45 -1.59 11.39
C LYS A 45 4.81 -1.47 12.77
N GLN A 46 4.62 -0.25 13.28
CA GLN A 46 3.89 -0.01 14.54
C GLN A 46 2.42 -0.46 14.47
N PHE A 47 1.85 -0.58 13.26
CA PHE A 47 0.47 -1.03 13.05
C PHE A 47 0.33 -2.54 12.79
N GLY A 48 1.42 -3.32 12.90
CA GLY A 48 1.37 -4.77 12.75
C GLY A 48 1.14 -5.26 11.30
N VAL A 49 1.45 -4.42 10.32
CA VAL A 49 1.23 -4.71 8.89
C VAL A 49 2.44 -5.42 8.25
N ILE A 50 2.21 -6.04 7.10
CA ILE A 50 3.28 -6.63 6.29
C ILE A 50 3.92 -5.53 5.44
N VAL A 51 5.25 -5.42 5.50
CA VAL A 51 6.01 -4.43 4.73
C VAL A 51 7.11 -5.13 3.96
N ASN A 52 7.00 -5.08 2.64
CA ASN A 52 8.06 -5.44 1.71
C ASN A 52 8.73 -4.15 1.22
N ALA A 53 10.01 -4.23 0.88
CA ALA A 53 10.75 -3.10 0.32
C ALA A 53 11.51 -3.48 -0.95
N ILE A 54 11.63 -2.52 -1.85
CA ILE A 54 12.48 -2.56 -3.03
C ILE A 54 13.44 -1.36 -2.96
N ASP A 55 14.73 -1.63 -3.12
CA ASP A 55 15.72 -0.59 -3.39
C ASP A 55 16.60 -1.00 -4.58
N LEU A 56 17.16 -0.03 -5.29
CA LEU A 56 18.04 -0.29 -6.42
C LEU A 56 19.37 -0.90 -5.94
N ILE A 57 19.84 -0.50 -4.75
CA ILE A 57 21.12 -0.92 -4.20
C ILE A 57 20.91 -1.40 -2.76
N GLN A 58 21.62 -2.47 -2.37
CA GLN A 58 21.62 -2.96 -1.00
C GLN A 58 22.07 -1.84 -0.03
N PRO A 59 21.22 -1.43 0.94
CA PRO A 59 21.61 -0.43 1.93
C PRO A 59 22.83 -0.90 2.73
N GLN A 60 23.88 -0.09 2.73
CA GLN A 60 25.11 -0.36 3.50
C GLN A 60 24.98 0.10 4.96
N HIS A 61 24.15 1.11 5.19
CA HIS A 61 23.89 1.69 6.51
C HIS A 61 22.40 1.86 6.71
N TRP A 62 21.94 1.56 7.92
CA TRP A 62 20.57 1.76 8.37
C TRP A 62 20.55 2.89 9.39
N GLU A 63 19.72 3.90 9.18
CA GLU A 63 19.52 4.99 10.14
C GLU A 63 18.69 4.52 11.33
N ILE A 64 17.80 3.55 11.11
CA ILE A 64 16.95 2.96 12.14
C ILE A 64 17.50 1.59 12.52
N SER A 65 17.74 1.40 13.81
CA SER A 65 18.21 0.13 14.36
C SER A 65 17.20 -0.99 14.10
N ASP A 66 17.72 -2.18 13.76
CA ASP A 66 16.96 -3.40 13.50
C ASP A 66 15.96 -3.34 12.33
N LEU A 67 15.93 -2.27 11.53
CA LEU A 67 14.93 -2.09 10.47
C LEU A 67 14.95 -3.22 9.44
N SER A 68 16.14 -3.70 9.07
CA SER A 68 16.29 -4.82 8.14
C SER A 68 15.57 -6.08 8.61
N SER A 69 15.55 -6.33 9.93
CA SER A 69 14.84 -7.45 10.54
C SER A 69 13.33 -7.23 10.62
N GLN A 70 12.87 -5.97 10.59
CA GLN A 70 11.45 -5.64 10.60
C GLN A 70 10.80 -5.85 9.23
N LEU A 71 11.55 -5.73 8.14
CA LEU A 71 11.06 -6.00 6.79
C LEU A 71 10.67 -7.47 6.62
N ASN A 72 9.55 -7.72 5.95
CA ASN A 72 9.17 -9.07 5.57
C ASN A 72 10.01 -9.58 4.39
N GLN A 73 10.37 -8.66 3.49
CA GLN A 73 11.22 -8.96 2.35
C GLN A 73 11.90 -7.67 1.87
N LEU A 74 13.19 -7.77 1.54
CA LEU A 74 13.95 -6.76 0.83
C LEU A 74 14.33 -7.30 -0.55
N ILE A 75 13.99 -6.57 -1.60
CA ILE A 75 14.32 -6.89 -2.99
C ILE A 75 15.30 -5.84 -3.51
N ILE A 76 16.40 -6.30 -4.10
CA ILE A 76 17.36 -5.42 -4.76
C ILE A 76 17.09 -5.46 -6.26
N GLY A 77 16.68 -4.34 -6.82
CA GLY A 77 16.35 -4.22 -8.23
C GLY A 77 15.63 -2.93 -8.59
N ASP A 78 15.46 -2.70 -9.89
CA ASP A 78 14.80 -1.51 -10.40
C ASP A 78 13.28 -1.66 -10.32
N ALA A 79 12.64 -0.91 -9.42
CA ALA A 79 11.19 -0.90 -9.25
C ALA A 79 10.42 -0.39 -10.48
N ARG A 80 11.08 0.16 -11.50
CA ARG A 80 10.44 0.47 -12.81
C ARG A 80 10.11 -0.80 -13.58
N GLU A 81 10.78 -1.90 -13.29
CA GLU A 81 10.57 -3.18 -13.95
C GLU A 81 9.35 -3.91 -13.35
N PRO A 82 8.35 -4.28 -14.17
CA PRO A 82 7.18 -5.01 -13.67
C PRO A 82 7.52 -6.31 -12.95
N GLY A 83 8.60 -6.99 -13.35
CA GLY A 83 9.07 -8.21 -12.70
C GLY A 83 9.47 -7.99 -11.24
N ILE A 84 10.20 -6.91 -10.96
CA ILE A 84 10.63 -6.52 -9.61
C ILE A 84 9.43 -6.14 -8.74
N LEU A 85 8.47 -5.38 -9.28
CA LEU A 85 7.24 -5.05 -8.56
C LEU A 85 6.40 -6.28 -8.22
N ARG A 86 6.34 -7.28 -9.12
CA ARG A 86 5.66 -8.55 -8.84
C ARG A 86 6.39 -9.38 -7.77
N GLN A 87 7.72 -9.38 -7.75
CA GLN A 87 8.49 -9.98 -6.65
C GLN A 87 8.18 -9.30 -5.31
N GLY A 88 7.93 -7.99 -5.32
CA GLY A 88 7.44 -7.21 -4.17
C GLY A 88 5.99 -7.46 -3.79
N GLN A 89 5.27 -8.32 -4.52
CA GLN A 89 3.87 -8.66 -4.30
C GLN A 89 2.92 -7.45 -4.45
N VAL A 90 3.23 -6.51 -5.35
CA VAL A 90 2.43 -5.30 -5.56
C VAL A 90 0.94 -5.57 -5.83
N GLN A 91 0.59 -6.73 -6.42
CA GLN A 91 -0.81 -7.14 -6.66
C GLN A 91 -1.62 -7.31 -5.38
N GLN A 92 -0.98 -7.68 -4.27
CA GLN A 92 -1.62 -7.94 -2.98
C GLN A 92 -1.49 -6.76 -2.03
N CYS A 93 -0.76 -5.72 -2.43
CA CYS A 93 -0.52 -4.57 -1.58
C CYS A 93 -1.74 -3.66 -1.57
N ARG A 94 -2.11 -3.22 -0.38
CA ARG A 94 -3.11 -2.17 -0.17
C ARG A 94 -2.59 -0.84 -0.72
N ALA A 95 -1.33 -0.53 -0.43
CA ALA A 95 -0.66 0.67 -0.92
C ALA A 95 0.80 0.40 -1.28
N ILE A 96 1.31 1.24 -2.18
CA ILE A 96 2.74 1.36 -2.50
C ILE A 96 3.20 2.78 -2.19
N LEU A 97 4.28 2.89 -1.41
CA LEU A 97 4.94 4.16 -1.12
C LEU A 97 6.16 4.27 -2.03
N ILE A 98 6.21 5.30 -2.86
CA ILE A 98 7.23 5.50 -3.88
C ILE A 98 8.01 6.75 -3.52
N ILE A 99 9.12 6.56 -2.80
CA ILE A 99 9.77 7.62 -2.02
C ILE A 99 11.28 7.72 -2.29
N THR A 100 11.70 7.33 -3.49
CA THR A 100 13.06 7.53 -3.97
C THR A 100 13.37 9.03 -4.14
N SER A 101 14.66 9.39 -4.18
CA SER A 101 15.11 10.76 -4.39
C SER A 101 14.90 11.27 -5.83
N ASN A 102 14.54 10.40 -6.78
CA ASN A 102 14.38 10.77 -8.18
C ASN A 102 12.90 10.75 -8.58
N GLU A 103 12.31 11.92 -8.76
CA GLU A 103 10.90 12.08 -9.10
C GLU A 103 10.50 11.41 -10.42
N ARG A 104 11.41 11.42 -11.42
CA ARG A 104 11.13 10.76 -12.71
C ARG A 104 11.02 9.26 -12.53
N ILE A 105 11.88 8.68 -11.68
CA ILE A 105 11.80 7.26 -11.30
C ILE A 105 10.49 7.01 -10.53
N ASN A 106 10.13 7.89 -9.58
CA ASN A 106 8.90 7.73 -8.80
C ASN A 106 7.64 7.66 -9.69
N LEU A 107 7.55 8.53 -10.70
CA LEU A 107 6.44 8.49 -11.65
C LEU A 107 6.41 7.19 -12.47
N ALA A 108 7.57 6.76 -12.97
CA ALA A 108 7.66 5.53 -13.74
C ALA A 108 7.21 4.30 -12.92
N ILE A 109 7.62 4.23 -11.66
CA ILE A 109 7.17 3.19 -10.72
C ILE A 109 5.66 3.28 -10.48
N ALA A 110 5.11 4.49 -10.30
CA ALA A 110 3.68 4.68 -10.03
C ALA A 110 2.81 4.17 -11.18
N LEU A 111 3.21 4.48 -12.43
CA LEU A 111 2.55 3.99 -13.63
C LEU A 111 2.68 2.47 -13.75
N ALA A 112 3.87 1.90 -13.56
CA ALA A 112 4.09 0.46 -13.60
C ALA A 112 3.26 -0.28 -12.54
N ALA A 113 3.20 0.24 -11.31
CA ALA A 113 2.40 -0.31 -10.23
C ALA A 113 0.90 -0.25 -10.55
N ARG A 114 0.40 0.86 -11.09
CA ARG A 114 -1.01 1.01 -11.49
C ARG A 114 -1.41 0.04 -12.60
N LEU A 115 -0.53 -0.23 -13.56
CA LEU A 115 -0.77 -1.20 -14.62
C LEU A 115 -0.89 -2.64 -14.07
N ILE A 116 -0.17 -2.96 -13.00
CA ILE A 116 -0.18 -4.28 -12.38
C ILE A 116 -1.34 -4.44 -11.39
N ASN A 117 -1.63 -3.39 -10.61
CA ASN A 117 -2.71 -3.34 -9.64
C ASN A 117 -3.51 -2.05 -9.85
N PRO A 118 -4.63 -2.11 -10.63
CA PRO A 118 -5.44 -0.94 -10.96
C PRO A 118 -6.07 -0.22 -9.76
N GLN A 119 -6.15 -0.88 -8.60
CA GLN A 119 -6.79 -0.36 -7.38
C GLN A 119 -5.79 0.05 -6.30
N ILE A 120 -4.49 -0.20 -6.51
CA ILE A 120 -3.48 0.10 -5.49
C ILE A 120 -3.48 1.59 -5.14
N ARG A 121 -3.40 1.88 -3.85
CA ARG A 121 -3.16 3.23 -3.39
C ARG A 121 -1.71 3.63 -3.69
N LEU A 122 -1.55 4.71 -4.45
CA LEU A 122 -0.24 5.26 -4.80
C LEU A 122 0.09 6.42 -3.85
N VAL A 123 1.12 6.27 -3.02
CA VAL A 123 1.66 7.36 -2.18
C VAL A 123 3.02 7.74 -2.76
N VAL A 124 3.12 8.91 -3.37
CA VAL A 124 4.27 9.27 -4.21
C VAL A 124 5.00 10.49 -3.67
N ARG A 125 6.33 10.40 -3.56
CA ARG A 125 7.17 11.57 -3.31
C ARG A 125 7.30 12.41 -4.58
N SER A 126 6.78 13.64 -4.56
CA SER A 126 6.83 14.57 -5.70
C SER A 126 6.55 16.01 -5.25
N ALA A 127 7.39 16.95 -5.65
CA ALA A 127 7.24 18.39 -5.43
C ALA A 127 6.47 19.09 -6.58
N LYS A 128 6.11 18.36 -7.65
CA LYS A 128 5.55 18.94 -8.86
C LYS A 128 4.03 19.04 -8.80
N GLU A 129 3.52 20.10 -8.19
CA GLU A 129 2.08 20.33 -7.99
C GLU A 129 1.23 20.13 -9.27
N ASN A 130 1.58 20.80 -10.37
CA ASN A 130 0.84 20.69 -11.63
C ASN A 130 0.77 19.25 -12.17
N LEU A 131 1.86 18.51 -12.03
CA LEU A 131 1.92 17.10 -12.44
C LEU A 131 1.09 16.24 -11.48
N ASN A 132 1.19 16.49 -10.18
CA ASN A 132 0.44 15.77 -9.15
C ASN A 132 -1.07 15.93 -9.36
N GLN A 133 -1.55 17.14 -9.68
CA GLN A 133 -2.96 17.40 -9.99
C GLN A 133 -3.44 16.65 -11.24
N LEU A 134 -2.60 16.56 -12.27
CA LEU A 134 -2.93 15.78 -13.47
C LEU A 134 -3.02 14.29 -13.15
N LEU A 135 -2.05 13.76 -12.40
CA LEU A 135 -1.99 12.34 -12.06
C LEU A 135 -3.09 11.91 -11.12
N ASP A 136 -3.47 12.74 -10.16
CA ASP A 136 -4.60 12.48 -9.27
C ASP A 136 -5.90 12.23 -10.07
N LYS A 137 -6.18 13.10 -11.06
CA LYS A 137 -7.34 12.98 -11.94
C LYS A 137 -7.31 11.75 -12.85
N GLN A 138 -6.12 11.25 -13.20
CA GLN A 138 -5.94 10.18 -14.19
C GLN A 138 -5.78 8.80 -13.55
N LEU A 139 -5.08 8.72 -12.42
CA LEU A 139 -4.73 7.45 -11.78
C LEU A 139 -5.77 7.02 -10.74
N GLY A 140 -6.41 7.97 -10.05
CA GLY A 140 -7.33 7.71 -8.93
C GLY A 140 -6.66 7.00 -7.75
N ASN A 141 -7.13 7.16 -6.51
CA ASN A 141 -6.46 6.61 -5.32
C ASN A 141 -4.93 6.89 -5.32
N TYR A 142 -4.59 8.14 -5.63
CA TYR A 142 -3.23 8.66 -5.73
C TYR A 142 -3.09 9.82 -4.77
N VAL A 143 -1.97 9.90 -4.09
CA VAL A 143 -1.61 11.06 -3.29
C VAL A 143 -0.12 11.31 -3.46
N ALA A 144 0.25 12.58 -3.53
CA ALA A 144 1.62 13.00 -3.66
C ALA A 144 1.99 14.05 -2.63
N PHE A 145 3.20 13.93 -2.13
CA PHE A 145 3.70 14.77 -1.05
C PHE A 145 5.17 15.12 -1.28
N GLU A 146 5.55 16.33 -0.89
CA GLU A 146 6.95 16.70 -0.79
C GLU A 146 7.50 16.40 0.62
N PRO A 147 8.70 15.81 0.77
CA PRO A 147 9.23 15.45 2.09
C PRO A 147 9.53 16.64 3.00
N THR A 148 9.76 17.83 2.42
CA THR A 148 9.95 19.08 3.18
C THR A 148 8.66 19.57 3.81
N GLU A 149 7.52 19.17 3.26
CA GLU A 149 6.19 19.56 3.73
C GLU A 149 5.61 18.52 4.70
N LEU A 150 5.99 17.24 4.56
CA LEU A 150 5.46 16.17 5.38
C LEU A 150 6.53 15.20 5.93
N PRO A 151 6.53 14.95 7.26
CA PRO A 151 7.41 13.98 7.87
C PRO A 151 6.96 12.53 7.58
N ALA A 152 7.86 11.56 7.75
CA ALA A 152 7.63 10.15 7.42
C ALA A 152 6.35 9.52 8.03
N PRO A 153 5.96 9.80 9.28
CA PRO A 153 4.71 9.28 9.83
C PRO A 153 3.48 9.73 9.03
N ALA A 154 3.48 10.94 8.46
CA ALA A 154 2.37 11.41 7.62
C ALA A 154 2.29 10.62 6.30
N PHE A 155 3.43 10.27 5.70
CA PHE A 155 3.46 9.37 4.53
C PHE A 155 2.91 7.98 4.86
N ALA A 156 3.27 7.42 6.02
CA ALA A 156 2.79 6.12 6.48
C ALA A 156 1.27 6.16 6.77
N VAL A 157 0.78 7.18 7.48
CA VAL A 157 -0.65 7.38 7.73
C VAL A 157 -1.42 7.55 6.43
N ALA A 158 -0.90 8.35 5.49
CA ALA A 158 -1.54 8.51 4.20
C ALA A 158 -1.68 7.17 3.45
N ALA A 159 -0.78 6.21 3.65
CA ALA A 159 -0.92 4.86 3.09
C ALA A 159 -2.03 4.05 3.79
N LEU A 160 -2.29 4.31 5.07
CA LEU A 160 -3.31 3.66 5.91
C LEU A 160 -4.70 4.29 5.78
N GLU A 161 -4.83 5.48 5.20
CA GLU A 161 -6.13 6.07 4.89
C GLU A 161 -6.60 5.55 3.52
N SER A 162 -7.64 4.72 3.49
CA SER A 162 -8.26 4.20 2.25
C SER A 162 -9.75 4.01 2.46
#